data_AF-K0R370-F1
#
_entry.id   AF-K0R370-F1
#
_cell.length_a   1.000
_cell.length_b   1.000
_cell.length_c   1.000
_cell.angle_alpha   90.00
_cell.angle_beta   90.00
_cell.angle_gamma   90.00
#
_symmetry.space_group_name_H-M   'P 1'
#
loop_
_entity.id
_entity.type
_entity.pdbx_description
1 polymer ?
#
loop_
_entity_poly.entity_id
_entity_poly.type
_entity_poly.pdbx_seq_one_letter_code
_entity_poly.pdbx_strand_id
1 'polypeptide(L)'
;MIRLGTAKCLRALALFLLALYIFNTVQIARLDKALEGGTPVQPGHSESRCALSALARYYASASLVWLGVIAGKRKGSERTRGMIVLCFTLLQCLSRDEPSGQQLTASRDISTFGGSYSPRPFGSERISFRLHDPDRVPIPDKFSGVVGYRCRDKADLPSPLSTRTVLNFTTTITSNVKIVFVGDSISEQFAQALDASLLGPGFESTRLARTYRNGRENENVHTCFSVSAPVRGGGVFAFWRIATLMSASTRRAEFKCQHQWTTWNEGQAKRLIEHQYTEPDSRSVQNQLNYTVHNFDCIVMRIPHGWLKLPEITRERIVEAIDLASSHLGAETVIIPTLQFNNNVLSQSDWKALARINHMLRGIARDPPKMGKVKRILIQEFGNFTSQVIYANAKSLGMIEELPDFSKKDWQLKDSDFLFKRLSAESFWAPSITMVCADKTFETTNDKGQTVDDCIRSKISRDGIHCSTRCVEYLGPRYSASVACLLGCVYNTGEKSPGQKSLRQCEKACNDQFMSISPVDERWINEMRLYSRSIVDRSAPIPES
;
A
#
# COMPACT_ATOMS: atom_id res chain seq x y z
N MET A 1 -2.12 31.21 66.57
CA MET A 1 -3.56 31.00 66.31
C MET A 1 -3.88 30.85 64.81
N ILE A 2 -3.06 30.14 64.00
CA ILE A 2 -3.28 29.93 62.54
C ILE A 2 -3.24 28.43 62.13
N ARG A 3 -3.07 27.50 63.07
CA ARG A 3 -2.92 26.06 62.75
C ARG A 3 -4.21 25.22 62.76
N LEU A 4 -5.37 25.77 63.14
CA LEU A 4 -6.64 25.02 63.16
C LEU A 4 -7.53 25.21 61.90
N GLY A 5 -7.23 26.19 61.03
CA GLY A 5 -8.05 26.49 59.84
C GLY A 5 -7.79 25.57 58.64
N THR A 6 -6.55 25.16 58.42
CA THR A 6 -6.15 24.42 57.22
C THR A 6 -6.69 22.98 57.19
N ALA A 7 -6.79 22.32 58.34
CA ALA A 7 -7.33 20.96 58.42
C ALA A 7 -8.84 20.89 58.09
N LYS A 8 -9.60 21.93 58.46
CA LYS A 8 -11.04 22.02 58.13
C LYS A 8 -11.26 22.30 56.64
N CYS A 9 -10.47 23.20 56.03
CA CYS A 9 -10.53 23.45 54.59
C CYS A 9 -10.14 22.22 53.77
N LEU A 10 -9.11 21.47 54.18
CA LEU A 10 -8.71 20.23 53.49
C LEU A 10 -9.77 19.13 53.59
N ARG A 11 -10.45 19.00 54.74
CA ARG A 11 -11.58 18.06 54.88
C ARG A 11 -12.77 18.48 54.03
N ALA A 12 -13.11 19.77 54.00
CA ALA A 12 -14.19 20.29 53.16
C ALA A 12 -13.90 20.07 51.68
N LEU A 13 -12.66 20.33 51.23
CA LEU A 13 -12.25 20.09 49.85
C LEU A 13 -12.27 18.60 49.48
N ALA A 14 -11.81 17.71 50.37
CA ALA A 14 -11.85 16.27 50.13
C ALA A 14 -13.30 15.75 50.04
N LEU A 15 -14.20 16.24 50.90
CA LEU A 15 -15.62 15.90 50.84
C LEU A 15 -16.28 16.43 49.57
N PHE A 16 -15.91 17.64 49.15
CA PHE A 16 -16.40 18.21 47.89
C PHE A 16 -15.97 17.40 46.67
N LEU A 17 -14.69 17.02 46.59
CA LEU A 17 -14.18 16.18 45.50
C LEU A 17 -14.81 14.78 45.51
N LEU A 18 -15.03 14.19 46.68
CA LEU A 18 -15.72 12.90 46.80
C LEU A 18 -17.18 13.00 46.36
N ALA A 19 -17.88 14.07 46.72
CA ALA A 19 -19.25 14.32 46.27
C ALA A 19 -19.33 14.49 44.75
N LEU A 20 -18.35 15.19 44.14
CA LEU A 20 -18.24 15.35 42.68
C LEU A 20 -17.99 14.01 41.97
N TYR A 21 -17.13 13.17 42.54
CA TYR A 21 -16.87 11.82 42.02
C TYR A 21 -18.10 10.92 42.08
N ILE A 22 -18.81 10.91 43.21
CA ILE A 22 -20.05 10.13 43.38
C ILE A 22 -21.13 10.64 42.43
N PHE A 23 -21.30 11.97 42.32
CA PHE A 23 -22.25 12.57 41.40
C PHE A 23 -21.98 12.15 39.96
N ASN A 24 -20.74 12.26 39.48
CA ASN A 24 -20.37 11.87 38.12
C ASN A 24 -20.58 10.36 37.88
N THR A 25 -20.22 9.51 38.84
CA THR A 25 -20.45 8.06 38.74
C THR A 25 -21.94 7.72 38.63
N VAL A 26 -22.80 8.39 39.43
CA VAL A 26 -24.25 8.20 39.37
C VAL A 26 -24.84 8.70 38.05
N GLN A 27 -24.36 9.84 37.51
CA GLN A 27 -24.82 10.33 36.22
C GLN A 27 -24.43 9.37 35.09
N ILE A 28 -23.21 8.82 35.11
CA ILE A 28 -22.76 7.81 34.14
C ILE A 28 -23.64 6.55 34.22
N ALA A 29 -23.89 6.02 35.41
CA ALA A 29 -24.73 4.84 35.59
C ALA A 29 -26.19 5.08 35.14
N ARG A 30 -26.73 6.28 35.37
CA ARG A 30 -28.07 6.66 34.88
C ARG A 30 -28.11 6.77 33.36
N LEU A 31 -27.05 7.31 32.74
CA LEU A 31 -26.94 7.42 31.29
C LEU A 31 -26.83 6.03 30.64
N ASP A 32 -26.05 5.14 31.24
CA ASP A 32 -25.86 3.76 30.76
C ASP A 32 -27.19 2.98 30.82
N LYS A 33 -27.90 3.10 31.94
CA LYS A 33 -29.23 2.49 32.11
C LYS A 33 -30.30 3.09 31.17
N ALA A 34 -30.20 4.38 30.84
CA ALA A 34 -31.06 5.02 29.85
C ALA A 34 -30.77 4.54 28.42
N LEU A 35 -29.52 4.13 28.13
CA LEU A 35 -29.11 3.55 26.86
C LEU A 35 -29.49 2.07 26.72
N GLU A 36 -29.67 1.34 27.82
CA GLU A 36 -30.15 -0.04 27.84
C GLU A 36 -31.68 -0.16 27.65
N GLY A 37 -32.44 0.89 27.99
CA GLY A 37 -33.91 0.89 27.95
C GLY A 37 -34.57 1.32 26.63
N GLY A 38 -33.79 1.65 25.59
CA GLY A 38 -34.30 2.15 24.31
C GLY A 38 -34.48 1.05 23.25
N THR A 39 -35.62 1.05 22.56
CA THR A 39 -35.91 0.31 21.32
C THR A 39 -34.75 0.37 20.31
N PRO A 40 -34.56 -0.65 19.45
CA PRO A 40 -33.34 -0.82 18.65
C PRO A 40 -33.06 0.41 17.76
N VAL A 41 -31.95 1.10 18.05
CA VAL A 41 -31.54 2.34 17.37
C VAL A 41 -30.57 2.04 16.22
N GLN A 42 -30.77 2.76 15.11
CA GLN A 42 -30.02 2.71 13.85
C GLN A 42 -28.49 2.90 13.99
N PRO A 43 -27.70 2.42 13.00
CA PRO A 43 -26.24 2.27 13.09
C PRO A 43 -25.48 3.60 12.87
N GLY A 44 -25.66 4.56 13.77
CA GLY A 44 -24.97 5.87 13.76
C GLY A 44 -24.44 6.35 15.12
N HIS A 45 -24.56 5.55 16.19
CA HIS A 45 -24.23 5.96 17.56
C HIS A 45 -23.04 5.21 18.20
N SER A 46 -22.17 4.56 17.41
CA SER A 46 -20.97 3.91 17.96
C SER A 46 -19.91 4.91 18.44
N GLU A 47 -19.85 6.11 17.84
CA GLU A 47 -18.84 7.12 18.19
C GLU A 47 -19.07 7.77 19.57
N SER A 48 -20.33 7.96 19.97
CA SER A 48 -20.67 8.55 21.27
C SER A 48 -20.32 7.63 22.45
N ARG A 49 -20.46 6.31 22.28
CA ARG A 49 -20.03 5.32 23.30
C ARG A 49 -18.50 5.32 23.49
N CYS A 50 -17.74 5.44 22.40
CA CYS A 50 -16.27 5.53 22.47
C CYS A 50 -15.81 6.82 23.17
N ALA A 51 -16.41 7.97 22.83
CA ALA A 51 -16.08 9.26 23.41
C ALA A 51 -16.36 9.31 24.92
N LEU A 52 -17.49 8.76 25.36
CA LEU A 52 -17.84 8.66 26.79
C LEU A 52 -16.87 7.76 27.56
N SER A 53 -16.47 6.63 26.98
CA SER A 53 -15.48 5.74 27.61
C SER A 53 -14.11 6.42 27.76
N ALA A 54 -13.69 7.21 26.77
CA ALA A 54 -12.43 7.95 26.79
C ALA A 54 -12.47 9.07 27.85
N LEU A 55 -13.59 9.81 27.93
CA LEU A 55 -13.80 10.84 28.95
C LEU A 55 -13.75 10.23 30.36
N ALA A 56 -14.43 9.11 30.58
CA ALA A 56 -14.46 8.42 31.87
C ALA A 56 -13.05 7.97 32.30
N ARG A 57 -12.25 7.40 31.39
CA ARG A 57 -10.85 7.04 31.66
C ARG A 57 -9.99 8.25 31.99
N TYR A 58 -10.18 9.37 31.30
CA TYR A 58 -9.46 10.61 31.56
C TYR A 58 -9.74 11.14 32.98
N TYR A 59 -11.02 11.26 33.35
CA TYR A 59 -11.40 11.73 34.69
C TYR A 59 -10.99 10.77 35.81
N ALA A 60 -11.07 9.45 35.59
CA ALA A 60 -10.58 8.46 36.55
C ALA A 60 -9.06 8.57 36.77
N SER A 61 -8.29 8.72 35.69
CA SER A 61 -6.83 8.87 35.75
C SER A 61 -6.43 10.17 36.44
N ALA A 62 -7.08 11.28 36.12
CA ALA A 62 -6.85 12.58 36.76
C ALA A 62 -7.17 12.54 38.27
N SER A 63 -8.23 11.83 38.66
CA SER A 63 -8.63 11.65 40.06
C SER A 63 -7.61 10.82 40.84
N LEU A 64 -7.06 9.75 40.24
CA LEU A 64 -6.02 8.91 40.86
C LEU A 64 -4.70 9.67 41.08
N VAL A 65 -4.29 10.50 40.12
CA VAL A 65 -3.10 11.36 40.26
C VAL A 65 -3.29 12.36 41.41
N TRP A 66 -4.47 12.99 41.50
CA TRP A 66 -4.79 13.92 42.59
C TRP A 66 -4.82 13.24 43.95
N LEU A 67 -5.37 12.02 44.06
CA LEU A 67 -5.32 11.23 45.28
C LEU A 67 -3.87 10.90 45.69
N GLY A 68 -3.00 10.58 44.73
CA GLY A 68 -1.56 10.39 44.97
C GLY A 68 -0.87 11.63 45.52
N VAL A 69 -1.16 12.81 44.98
CA VAL A 69 -0.61 14.10 45.45
C VAL A 69 -1.10 14.43 46.86
N ILE A 70 -2.38 14.19 47.17
CA ILE A 70 -2.96 14.42 48.50
C ILE A 70 -2.37 13.45 49.52
N ALA A 71 -2.21 12.17 49.14
CA ALA A 71 -1.58 11.15 49.98
C ALA A 71 -0.11 11.50 50.27
N GLY A 72 0.66 11.90 49.25
CA GLY A 72 2.09 12.23 49.37
C GLY A 72 2.41 13.39 50.33
N LYS A 73 1.46 14.30 50.58
CA LYS A 73 1.66 15.40 51.55
C LYS A 73 1.54 14.97 53.02
N ARG A 74 1.02 13.79 53.32
CA ARG A 74 1.06 13.22 54.69
C ARG A 74 2.29 12.33 54.84
N LYS A 75 3.43 12.94 55.16
CA LYS A 75 4.64 12.20 55.56
C LYS A 75 4.36 11.39 56.83
N GLY A 76 4.45 10.06 56.75
CA GLY A 76 4.73 9.21 57.92
C GLY A 76 3.83 8.02 58.22
N SER A 77 2.88 7.62 57.36
CA SER A 77 2.07 6.40 57.60
C SER A 77 2.25 5.38 56.50
N GLU A 78 2.56 4.12 56.83
CA GLU A 78 2.66 2.98 55.90
C GLU A 78 1.44 2.84 54.99
N ARG A 79 0.24 3.24 55.45
CA ARG A 79 -0.99 3.26 54.64
C ARG A 79 -0.87 4.15 53.39
N THR A 80 -0.07 5.21 53.47
CA THR A 80 0.17 6.15 52.36
C THR A 80 0.99 5.50 51.25
N ARG A 81 1.97 4.66 51.61
CA ARG A 81 2.76 3.89 50.63
C ARG A 81 1.91 2.85 49.93
N GLY A 82 1.04 2.15 50.66
CA GLY A 82 0.09 1.19 50.09
C GLY A 82 -0.87 1.82 49.07
N MET A 83 -1.41 3.01 49.35
CA MET A 83 -2.27 3.72 48.40
C MET A 83 -1.54 4.20 47.14
N ILE A 84 -0.29 4.63 47.26
CA ILE A 84 0.51 5.03 46.09
C ILE A 84 0.77 3.83 45.18
N VAL A 85 1.14 2.68 45.75
CA VAL A 85 1.35 1.44 44.99
C VAL A 85 0.06 0.99 44.31
N LEU A 86 -1.08 1.01 45.03
CA LEU A 86 -2.38 0.65 44.44
C LEU A 86 -2.78 1.58 43.29
N CYS A 87 -2.57 2.89 43.43
CA CYS A 87 -2.85 3.86 42.37
C CYS A 87 -1.96 3.64 41.14
N PHE A 88 -0.67 3.34 41.33
CA PHE A 88 0.23 3.01 40.22
C PHE A 88 -0.16 1.72 39.52
N THR A 89 -0.54 0.68 40.27
CA THR A 89 -1.00 -0.59 39.70
C THR A 89 -2.30 -0.41 38.91
N LEU A 90 -3.26 0.34 39.45
CA LEU A 90 -4.52 0.65 38.74
C LEU A 90 -4.28 1.49 37.48
N LEU A 91 -3.36 2.46 37.53
CA LEU A 91 -2.97 3.24 36.35
C LEU A 91 -2.34 2.36 35.27
N GLN A 92 -1.49 1.41 35.67
CA GLN A 92 -0.89 0.44 34.75
C GLN A 92 -1.93 -0.50 34.12
N CYS A 93 -2.91 -0.97 34.91
CA CYS A 93 -4.02 -1.77 34.39
C CYS A 93 -4.87 -0.97 33.38
N LEU A 94 -5.19 0.29 33.68
CA LEU A 94 -5.94 1.15 32.76
C LEU A 94 -5.16 1.50 31.48
N SER A 95 -3.82 1.51 31.53
CA SER A 95 -2.96 1.78 30.38
C SER A 95 -2.68 0.57 29.48
N ARG A 96 -2.94 -0.65 29.96
CA ARG A 96 -2.65 -1.90 29.23
C ARG A 96 -3.72 -2.30 28.21
N ASP A 97 -4.92 -1.73 28.28
CA ASP A 97 -6.03 -1.99 27.36
C ASP A 97 -6.19 -0.89 26.30
N GLU A 98 -5.10 -0.52 25.63
CA GLU A 98 -5.22 -0.02 24.26
C GLU A 98 -5.44 -1.24 23.34
N PRO A 99 -6.54 -1.31 22.58
CA PRO A 99 -6.66 -2.30 21.52
C PRO A 99 -5.63 -1.93 20.44
N SER A 100 -4.43 -2.51 20.54
CA SER A 100 -3.40 -2.43 19.51
C SER A 100 -3.91 -3.14 18.25
N GLY A 101 -4.65 -2.42 17.41
CA GLY A 101 -5.19 -2.90 16.14
C GLY A 101 -6.65 -2.51 15.97
N GLN A 102 -6.92 -1.26 15.57
CA GLN A 102 -8.19 -0.95 14.91
C GLN A 102 -8.25 -1.76 13.61
N GLN A 103 -9.08 -2.81 13.61
CA GLN A 103 -9.47 -3.53 12.41
C GLN A 103 -10.47 -2.62 11.68
N LEU A 104 -9.99 -1.85 10.70
CA LEU A 104 -10.84 -1.00 9.86
C LEU A 104 -11.66 -1.90 8.92
N THR A 105 -12.90 -2.21 9.31
CA THR A 105 -13.89 -2.81 8.41
C THR A 105 -14.62 -1.68 7.67
N ALA A 106 -14.23 -1.44 6.42
CA ALA A 106 -14.94 -0.49 5.56
C ALA A 106 -16.21 -1.18 5.01
N SER A 107 -17.38 -0.85 5.55
CA SER A 107 -18.68 -1.25 4.98
C SER A 107 -19.38 -0.02 4.42
N ARG A 108 -19.62 0.00 3.11
CA ARG A 108 -20.61 0.86 2.45
C ARG A 108 -21.44 -0.03 1.53
N ASP A 109 -22.75 0.01 1.68
CA ASP A 109 -23.71 -0.70 0.82
C ASP A 109 -23.59 -0.22 -0.63
N ILE A 110 -23.16 -1.12 -1.52
CA ILE A 110 -23.21 -0.95 -2.97
C ILE A 110 -23.90 -2.20 -3.54
N SER A 111 -25.22 -2.15 -3.67
CA SER A 111 -26.06 -3.31 -4.00
C SER A 111 -26.41 -3.47 -5.49
N THR A 112 -25.71 -2.82 -6.43
CA THR A 112 -26.17 -2.76 -7.84
C THR A 112 -25.17 -3.11 -8.95
N PHE A 113 -23.94 -3.57 -8.66
CA PHE A 113 -23.03 -4.04 -9.72
C PHE A 113 -23.09 -5.57 -9.90
N GLY A 114 -23.94 -6.02 -10.82
CA GLY A 114 -24.21 -7.43 -11.17
C GLY A 114 -23.09 -8.18 -11.91
N GLY A 115 -21.82 -7.91 -11.61
CA GLY A 115 -20.72 -8.78 -12.03
C GLY A 115 -20.61 -9.95 -11.06
N SER A 116 -20.99 -11.16 -11.48
CA SER A 116 -20.89 -12.38 -10.65
C SER A 116 -19.46 -12.55 -10.12
N TYR A 117 -19.25 -12.17 -8.85
CA TYR A 117 -18.09 -12.63 -8.10
C TYR A 117 -18.25 -14.15 -7.96
N SER A 118 -17.46 -14.87 -8.75
CA SER A 118 -17.28 -16.30 -8.57
C SER A 118 -15.95 -16.49 -7.83
N PRO A 119 -15.96 -17.12 -6.65
CA PRO A 119 -14.73 -17.53 -5.99
C PRO A 119 -14.07 -18.71 -6.74
N ARG A 120 -14.71 -19.27 -7.78
CA ARG A 120 -14.12 -20.32 -8.61
C ARG A 120 -13.47 -19.75 -9.88
N PRO A 121 -12.31 -20.29 -10.30
CA PRO A 121 -11.70 -19.94 -11.57
C PRO A 121 -12.66 -20.30 -12.71
N PHE A 122 -12.65 -19.48 -13.76
CA PHE A 122 -13.41 -19.77 -14.97
C PHE A 122 -12.53 -20.58 -15.92
N GLY A 123 -12.82 -21.86 -16.09
CA GLY A 123 -12.09 -22.72 -17.01
C GLY A 123 -10.79 -23.29 -16.42
N SER A 124 -9.83 -23.58 -17.30
CA SER A 124 -8.54 -24.18 -16.96
C SER A 124 -7.47 -23.17 -16.53
N GLU A 125 -7.74 -21.88 -16.72
CA GLU A 125 -6.79 -20.80 -16.50
C GLU A 125 -6.70 -20.44 -15.02
N ARG A 126 -5.47 -20.40 -14.50
CA ARG A 126 -5.19 -20.03 -13.11
C ARG A 126 -5.32 -18.54 -12.86
N ILE A 127 -5.06 -17.72 -13.88
CA ILE A 127 -5.20 -16.26 -13.81
C ILE A 127 -5.72 -15.70 -15.13
N SER A 128 -6.63 -14.74 -15.04
CA SER A 128 -7.15 -13.99 -16.19
C SER A 128 -7.48 -12.56 -15.78
N PHE A 129 -7.55 -11.66 -16.76
CA PHE A 129 -7.92 -10.28 -16.49
C PHE A 129 -8.77 -9.69 -17.61
N ARG A 130 -9.43 -8.59 -17.31
CA ARG A 130 -10.23 -7.79 -18.25
C ARG A 130 -9.89 -6.33 -18.05
N LEU A 131 -9.79 -5.61 -19.15
CA LEU A 131 -9.74 -4.15 -19.13
C LEU A 131 -11.17 -3.64 -19.30
N HIS A 132 -11.50 -2.50 -18.71
CA HIS A 132 -12.85 -1.95 -18.75
C HIS A 132 -12.82 -0.45 -18.97
N ASP A 133 -13.93 0.04 -19.52
CA ASP A 133 -14.28 1.44 -19.44
C ASP A 133 -14.42 1.88 -17.97
N PRO A 134 -13.75 2.97 -17.54
CA PRO A 134 -14.00 3.57 -16.24
C PRO A 134 -15.46 3.94 -15.98
N ASP A 135 -16.23 4.25 -17.02
CA ASP A 135 -17.67 4.56 -16.90
C ASP A 135 -18.51 3.32 -16.55
N ARG A 136 -18.02 2.12 -16.89
CA ARG A 136 -18.69 0.84 -16.60
C ARG A 136 -18.19 0.19 -15.32
N VAL A 137 -16.88 0.23 -15.11
CA VAL A 137 -16.22 -0.29 -13.91
C VAL A 137 -15.39 0.87 -13.34
N PRO A 138 -15.94 1.59 -12.35
CA PRO A 138 -15.30 2.77 -11.79
C PRO A 138 -13.90 2.46 -11.26
N ILE A 139 -13.04 3.46 -11.33
CA ILE A 139 -11.72 3.37 -10.74
C ILE A 139 -11.86 3.18 -9.23
N PRO A 140 -11.28 2.11 -8.67
CA PRO A 140 -11.40 1.86 -7.24
C PRO A 140 -10.55 2.84 -6.44
N ASP A 141 -11.19 3.63 -5.57
CA ASP A 141 -10.56 4.63 -4.70
C ASP A 141 -10.44 4.16 -3.22
N LYS A 142 -11.01 2.99 -2.91
CA LYS A 142 -11.27 2.55 -1.53
C LYS A 142 -10.04 2.13 -0.73
N PHE A 143 -8.97 1.70 -1.39
CA PHE A 143 -7.78 1.20 -0.71
C PHE A 143 -6.67 2.24 -0.51
N SER A 144 -6.89 3.49 -0.94
CA SER A 144 -5.96 4.60 -0.75
C SER A 144 -5.95 5.04 0.72
N GLY A 145 -5.15 4.32 1.54
CA GLY A 145 -5.10 4.48 2.99
C GLY A 145 -4.51 5.80 3.49
N VAL A 146 -3.75 6.50 2.64
CA VAL A 146 -3.19 7.82 2.95
C VAL A 146 -3.99 8.87 2.19
N VAL A 147 -4.67 9.76 2.91
CA VAL A 147 -5.51 10.83 2.33
C VAL A 147 -4.72 11.67 1.33
N GLY A 148 -3.46 11.97 1.64
CA GLY A 148 -2.57 12.69 0.75
C GLY A 148 -2.32 11.99 -0.59
N TYR A 149 -2.58 10.68 -0.70
CA TYR A 149 -2.41 9.86 -1.91
C TYR A 149 -3.69 9.74 -2.74
N ARG A 150 -4.69 10.61 -2.56
CA ARG A 150 -5.84 10.68 -3.48
C ARG A 150 -5.57 11.67 -4.61
N CYS A 151 -6.24 11.47 -5.75
CA CYS A 151 -6.02 12.28 -6.97
C CYS A 151 -7.18 13.16 -7.41
N ARG A 152 -8.17 13.37 -6.53
CA ARG A 152 -9.36 14.15 -6.83
C ARG A 152 -9.06 15.61 -7.17
N ASP A 153 -8.06 16.21 -6.52
CA ASP A 153 -7.78 17.65 -6.63
C ASP A 153 -6.64 17.99 -7.61
N LYS A 154 -6.35 17.11 -8.56
CA LYS A 154 -5.20 17.25 -9.46
C LYS A 154 -5.63 17.48 -10.91
N ALA A 155 -4.80 18.22 -11.64
CA ALA A 155 -5.02 18.45 -13.07
C ALA A 155 -4.94 17.15 -13.86
N ASP A 156 -5.69 17.10 -14.96
CA ASP A 156 -5.77 15.95 -15.83
C ASP A 156 -4.42 15.56 -16.42
N LEU A 157 -4.33 14.30 -16.84
CA LEU A 157 -3.16 13.82 -17.58
C LEU A 157 -3.07 14.56 -18.92
N PRO A 158 -1.85 14.80 -19.44
CA PRO A 158 -1.66 15.34 -20.78
C PRO A 158 -2.44 14.53 -21.83
N SER A 159 -2.92 15.19 -22.89
CA SER A 159 -3.72 14.54 -23.95
C SER A 159 -3.15 13.21 -24.48
N PRO A 160 -1.83 13.05 -24.72
CA PRO A 160 -1.27 11.76 -25.14
C PRO A 160 -1.44 10.62 -24.13
N LEU A 161 -1.55 10.96 -22.84
CA LEU A 161 -1.63 10.03 -21.72
C LEU A 161 -3.07 9.80 -21.23
N SER A 162 -3.97 10.76 -21.45
CA SER A 162 -5.37 10.67 -21.01
C SER A 162 -6.27 9.84 -21.93
N THR A 163 -5.74 9.34 -23.05
CA THR A 163 -6.51 8.48 -23.95
C THR A 163 -6.91 7.17 -23.27
N ARG A 164 -8.10 6.68 -23.63
CA ARG A 164 -8.70 5.43 -23.12
C ARG A 164 -7.77 4.24 -23.23
N THR A 165 -7.05 4.13 -24.34
CA THR A 165 -6.12 3.03 -24.60
C THR A 165 -4.78 3.15 -23.90
N VAL A 166 -4.45 4.29 -23.29
CA VAL A 166 -3.12 4.50 -22.69
C VAL A 166 -3.17 4.42 -21.16
N LEU A 167 -3.96 5.25 -20.49
CA LEU A 167 -4.12 5.23 -19.02
C LEU A 167 -5.57 5.35 -18.53
N ASN A 168 -6.54 5.55 -19.41
CA ASN A 168 -7.94 5.76 -19.03
C ASN A 168 -8.78 4.48 -19.19
N PHE A 169 -8.39 3.42 -18.47
CA PHE A 169 -9.11 2.15 -18.36
C PHE A 169 -8.95 1.56 -16.95
N THR A 170 -9.87 0.70 -16.53
CA THR A 170 -9.73 -0.08 -15.28
C THR A 170 -9.42 -1.54 -15.56
N THR A 171 -8.93 -2.27 -14.55
CA THR A 171 -8.56 -3.68 -14.69
C THR A 171 -9.27 -4.49 -13.62
N THR A 172 -9.80 -5.64 -14.00
CA THR A 172 -10.24 -6.65 -13.04
C THR A 172 -9.54 -7.97 -13.28
N ILE A 173 -9.17 -8.67 -12.21
CA ILE A 173 -8.40 -9.91 -12.26
C ILE A 173 -9.20 -11.01 -11.57
N THR A 174 -9.24 -12.19 -12.19
CA THR A 174 -9.70 -13.43 -11.57
C THR A 174 -8.49 -14.36 -11.46
N SER A 175 -8.18 -14.83 -10.26
CA SER A 175 -6.99 -15.62 -9.98
C SER A 175 -7.24 -16.65 -8.88
N ASN A 176 -6.76 -17.88 -9.10
CA ASN A 176 -6.54 -18.87 -8.04
C ASN A 176 -5.06 -18.96 -7.62
N VAL A 177 -4.22 -18.05 -8.11
CA VAL A 177 -2.80 -17.93 -7.76
C VAL A 177 -2.69 -17.15 -6.45
N LYS A 178 -1.82 -17.63 -5.55
CA LYS A 178 -1.48 -16.95 -4.29
C LYS A 178 -0.32 -15.99 -4.55
N ILE A 179 -0.58 -14.68 -4.45
CA ILE A 179 0.36 -13.62 -4.82
C ILE A 179 0.70 -12.80 -3.57
N VAL A 180 1.97 -12.48 -3.35
CA VAL A 180 2.41 -11.58 -2.27
C VAL A 180 3.30 -10.48 -2.81
N PHE A 181 3.02 -9.24 -2.43
CA PHE A 181 3.88 -8.09 -2.69
C PHE A 181 4.84 -7.88 -1.53
N VAL A 182 6.12 -7.68 -1.84
CA VAL A 182 7.16 -7.37 -0.87
C VAL A 182 7.84 -6.07 -1.28
N GLY A 183 7.78 -5.05 -0.42
CA GLY A 183 8.48 -3.78 -0.67
C GLY A 183 7.99 -2.60 0.18
N ASP A 184 8.34 -1.37 -0.21
CA ASP A 184 8.11 -0.13 0.54
C ASP A 184 6.70 0.49 0.33
N SER A 185 6.53 1.78 0.68
CA SER A 185 5.29 2.55 0.52
C SER A 185 4.82 2.68 -0.95
N ILE A 186 5.74 2.61 -1.92
CA ILE A 186 5.39 2.62 -3.35
C ILE A 186 4.79 1.25 -3.71
N SER A 187 5.35 0.18 -3.16
CA SER A 187 4.82 -1.18 -3.31
C SER A 187 3.45 -1.33 -2.67
N GLU A 188 3.22 -0.69 -1.53
CA GLU A 188 1.90 -0.64 -0.86
C GLU A 188 0.82 -0.06 -1.78
N GLN A 189 1.13 1.03 -2.49
CA GLN A 189 0.20 1.67 -3.42
C GLN A 189 -0.16 0.75 -4.60
N PHE A 190 0.82 0.07 -5.19
CA PHE A 190 0.54 -0.92 -6.23
C PHE A 190 -0.16 -2.18 -5.72
N ALA A 191 0.14 -2.60 -4.49
CA ALA A 191 -0.57 -3.68 -3.84
C ALA A 191 -2.05 -3.33 -3.64
N GLN A 192 -2.35 -2.08 -3.24
CA GLN A 192 -3.73 -1.56 -3.13
C GLN A 192 -4.44 -1.53 -4.50
N ALA A 193 -3.72 -1.18 -5.57
CA ALA A 193 -4.24 -1.26 -6.95
C ALA A 193 -4.66 -2.69 -7.33
N LEU A 194 -3.80 -3.65 -6.97
CA LEU A 194 -4.00 -5.05 -7.30
C LEU A 194 -5.11 -5.67 -6.44
N ASP A 195 -5.15 -5.33 -5.14
CA ASP A 195 -6.27 -5.62 -4.21
C ASP A 195 -7.60 -5.23 -4.86
N ALA A 196 -7.66 -4.00 -5.38
CA ALA A 196 -8.86 -3.49 -6.01
C ALA A 196 -9.27 -4.24 -7.27
N SER A 197 -8.27 -4.61 -8.07
CA SER A 197 -8.48 -5.39 -9.29
C SER A 197 -8.96 -6.82 -8.98
N LEU A 198 -8.54 -7.39 -7.84
CA LEU A 198 -8.77 -8.79 -7.44
C LEU A 198 -10.05 -9.00 -6.61
N LEU A 199 -10.40 -8.07 -5.73
CA LEU A 199 -11.59 -8.20 -4.87
C LEU A 199 -12.85 -7.80 -5.62
N GLY A 200 -12.80 -6.68 -6.34
CA GLY A 200 -13.98 -6.05 -6.92
C GLY A 200 -14.92 -5.43 -5.86
N PRO A 201 -15.98 -4.76 -6.31
CA PRO A 201 -16.92 -4.07 -5.42
C PRO A 201 -17.65 -5.04 -4.49
N GLY A 202 -17.72 -4.72 -3.20
CA GLY A 202 -18.48 -5.48 -2.19
C GLY A 202 -17.67 -6.56 -1.47
N PHE A 203 -16.45 -6.85 -1.91
CA PHE A 203 -15.56 -7.86 -1.32
C PHE A 203 -14.39 -7.25 -0.53
N GLU A 204 -14.45 -5.95 -0.25
CA GLU A 204 -13.39 -5.26 0.47
C GLU A 204 -13.25 -5.74 1.93
N SER A 205 -14.30 -6.33 2.50
CA SER A 205 -14.31 -6.92 3.84
C SER A 205 -13.40 -8.16 3.98
N THR A 206 -13.03 -8.81 2.88
CA THR A 206 -12.09 -9.95 2.91
C THR A 206 -10.63 -9.50 3.03
N ARG A 207 -10.38 -8.18 2.90
CA ARG A 207 -9.06 -7.59 3.13
C ARG A 207 -8.84 -7.29 4.60
N LEU A 208 -7.91 -8.02 5.20
CA LEU A 208 -7.40 -7.78 6.54
C LEU A 208 -6.07 -7.05 6.45
N ALA A 209 -5.96 -5.89 7.09
CA ALA A 209 -4.74 -5.10 7.10
C ALA A 209 -4.31 -4.77 8.52
N ARG A 210 -3.02 -4.90 8.79
CA ARG A 210 -2.40 -4.35 10.00
C ARG A 210 -1.71 -3.05 9.64
N THR A 211 -2.16 -1.96 10.25
CA THR A 211 -1.67 -0.61 9.94
C THR A 211 -0.92 0.02 11.11
N TYR A 212 -0.12 1.03 10.81
CA TYR A 212 0.45 1.96 11.77
C TYR A 212 0.22 3.39 11.26
N ARG A 213 0.36 4.37 12.16
CA ARG A 213 0.24 5.79 11.81
C ARG A 213 1.59 6.49 11.92
N ASN A 214 1.85 7.45 11.04
CA ASN A 214 3.00 8.35 11.12
C ASN A 214 2.61 9.77 10.65
N GLY A 215 3.58 10.68 10.66
CA GLY A 215 3.39 12.10 10.31
C GLY A 215 2.93 12.95 11.50
N ARG A 216 2.78 14.25 11.25
CA ARG A 216 2.20 15.17 12.21
C ARG A 216 0.77 14.71 12.50
N GLU A 217 0.39 14.64 13.77
CA GLU A 217 -0.97 14.24 14.20
C GLU A 217 -1.41 12.82 13.78
N ASN A 218 -0.48 11.92 13.42
CA ASN A 218 -0.80 10.54 13.03
C ASN A 218 -1.77 10.45 11.82
N GLU A 219 -1.69 11.43 10.92
CA GLU A 219 -2.57 11.57 9.76
C GLU A 219 -2.32 10.50 8.68
N ASN A 220 -1.09 9.99 8.57
CA ASN A 220 -0.71 9.08 7.50
C ASN A 220 -0.83 7.64 8.01
N VAL A 221 -1.79 6.89 7.46
CA VAL A 221 -2.00 5.47 7.78
C VAL A 221 -1.26 4.61 6.77
N HIS A 222 -0.36 3.78 7.27
CA HIS A 222 0.45 2.87 6.48
C HIS A 222 0.17 1.42 6.84
N THR A 223 0.20 0.54 5.84
CA THR A 223 0.02 -0.90 6.00
C THR A 223 1.37 -1.57 6.27
N CYS A 224 1.49 -2.29 7.38
CA CYS A 224 2.64 -3.16 7.63
C CYS A 224 2.54 -4.45 6.82
N PHE A 225 1.36 -5.04 6.82
CA PHE A 225 1.01 -6.15 5.97
C PHE A 225 -0.51 -6.22 5.80
N SER A 226 -0.97 -6.80 4.70
CA SER A 226 -2.38 -7.13 4.48
C SER A 226 -2.52 -8.49 3.81
N VAL A 227 -3.67 -9.12 4.01
CA VAL A 227 -4.09 -10.34 3.32
C VAL A 227 -5.53 -10.15 2.85
N SER A 228 -5.79 -10.49 1.61
CA SER A 228 -7.09 -10.49 0.96
C SER A 228 -7.38 -11.92 0.52
N ALA A 229 -8.33 -12.58 1.18
CA ALA A 229 -8.64 -13.99 0.95
C ALA A 229 -10.10 -14.33 1.31
N PRO A 230 -10.84 -15.05 0.45
CA PRO A 230 -10.47 -15.34 -0.94
C PRO A 230 -10.57 -14.09 -1.82
N VAL A 231 -9.72 -14.01 -2.84
CA VAL A 231 -9.94 -13.06 -3.95
C VAL A 231 -10.82 -13.68 -5.03
N ARG A 232 -11.26 -12.89 -6.02
CA ARG A 232 -12.00 -13.41 -7.16
C ARG A 232 -11.23 -14.54 -7.83
N GLY A 233 -11.84 -15.73 -7.94
CA GLY A 233 -11.18 -16.95 -8.44
C GLY A 233 -10.52 -17.82 -7.37
N GLY A 234 -10.63 -17.47 -6.08
CA GLY A 234 -10.30 -18.35 -4.95
C GLY A 234 -8.83 -18.31 -4.53
N GLY A 235 -8.04 -17.41 -5.14
CA GLY A 235 -6.66 -17.18 -4.77
C GLY A 235 -6.51 -16.39 -3.47
N VAL A 236 -5.27 -16.04 -3.18
CA VAL A 236 -4.90 -15.21 -2.02
C VAL A 236 -4.04 -14.06 -2.52
N PHE A 237 -4.28 -12.88 -2.02
CA PHE A 237 -3.37 -11.75 -2.22
C PHE A 237 -2.85 -11.26 -0.88
N ALA A 238 -1.58 -10.89 -0.83
CA ALA A 238 -1.00 -10.30 0.37
C ALA A 238 -0.01 -9.17 0.04
N PHE A 239 0.21 -8.30 1.01
CA PHE A 239 1.26 -7.29 0.99
C PHE A 239 2.10 -7.41 2.26
N TRP A 240 3.40 -7.30 2.13
CA TRP A 240 4.37 -7.26 3.22
C TRP A 240 5.31 -6.06 3.04
N ARG A 241 5.20 -5.09 3.95
CA ARG A 241 6.02 -3.89 3.89
C ARG A 241 7.43 -4.14 4.38
N ILE A 242 8.40 -3.99 3.48
CA ILE A 242 9.84 -4.05 3.71
C ILE A 242 10.49 -2.83 3.02
N ALA A 243 10.96 -1.87 3.81
CA ALA A 243 11.53 -0.62 3.28
C ALA A 243 13.04 -0.67 3.00
N THR A 244 13.68 -1.81 3.24
CA THR A 244 15.08 -2.11 2.88
C THR A 244 15.12 -3.37 2.01
N LEU A 245 16.24 -3.68 1.36
CA LEU A 245 16.47 -5.04 0.87
C LEU A 245 16.58 -5.99 2.06
N MET A 246 15.85 -7.11 2.02
CA MET A 246 15.94 -8.17 3.02
C MET A 246 17.36 -8.72 3.04
N SER A 247 17.95 -8.81 4.22
CA SER A 247 19.26 -9.44 4.46
C SER A 247 19.26 -10.10 5.83
N ALA A 248 20.03 -11.17 6.01
CA ALA A 248 20.22 -11.78 7.31
C ALA A 248 20.71 -10.76 8.35
N SER A 249 21.54 -9.80 7.92
CA SER A 249 22.09 -8.73 8.77
C SER A 249 21.03 -7.74 9.30
N THR A 250 19.93 -7.55 8.57
CA THR A 250 18.84 -6.62 8.91
C THR A 250 17.64 -7.33 9.55
N ARG A 251 17.74 -8.63 9.81
CA ARG A 251 16.71 -9.42 10.49
C ARG A 251 16.62 -9.02 11.97
N ARG A 252 15.40 -9.01 12.50
CA ARG A 252 15.08 -8.79 13.92
C ARG A 252 14.16 -9.87 14.45
N ALA A 253 14.28 -10.19 15.74
CA ALA A 253 13.46 -11.21 16.41
C ALA A 253 12.03 -10.74 16.69
N GLU A 254 11.86 -9.46 17.08
CA GLU A 254 10.56 -8.89 17.38
C GLU A 254 9.97 -8.13 16.20
N PHE A 255 8.69 -8.37 15.95
CA PHE A 255 7.90 -7.53 15.04
C PHE A 255 7.26 -6.38 15.81
N LYS A 256 7.50 -5.15 15.33
CA LYS A 256 6.70 -3.99 15.69
C LYS A 256 6.14 -3.38 14.41
N CYS A 257 4.80 -3.32 14.31
CA CYS A 257 4.14 -2.63 13.21
C CYS A 257 4.30 -1.12 13.42
N GLN A 258 5.44 -0.59 13.03
CA GLN A 258 5.80 0.81 13.19
C GLN A 258 6.68 1.24 12.02
N HIS A 259 7.03 2.52 11.99
CA HIS A 259 7.92 3.08 10.98
C HIS A 259 9.38 2.63 11.20
N GLN A 260 9.65 1.33 11.04
CA GLN A 260 10.99 0.75 11.04
C GLN A 260 11.41 0.51 9.60
N TRP A 261 12.19 1.42 9.05
CA TRP A 261 12.59 1.37 7.63
C TRP A 261 13.82 0.50 7.36
N THR A 262 14.57 0.09 8.39
CA THR A 262 15.88 -0.59 8.26
C THR A 262 15.87 -2.09 8.51
N THR A 263 14.76 -2.68 8.96
CA THR A 263 14.73 -4.06 9.46
C THR A 263 13.52 -4.85 8.99
N TRP A 264 13.62 -6.18 9.03
CA TRP A 264 12.50 -7.08 8.74
C TRP A 264 12.40 -8.21 9.77
N ASN A 265 11.23 -8.87 9.84
CA ASN A 265 10.95 -9.92 10.81
C ASN A 265 10.21 -11.11 10.20
N GLU A 266 10.66 -12.33 10.52
CA GLU A 266 10.05 -13.58 10.03
C GLU A 266 8.63 -13.82 10.53
N GLY A 267 8.29 -13.33 11.73
CA GLY A 267 6.96 -13.43 12.30
C GLY A 267 5.89 -12.75 11.44
N GLN A 268 6.25 -11.77 10.61
CA GLN A 268 5.31 -11.20 9.62
C GLN A 268 5.03 -12.20 8.50
N ALA A 269 6.06 -12.79 7.89
CA ALA A 269 5.90 -13.82 6.86
C ALA A 269 5.11 -15.02 7.40
N LYS A 270 5.42 -15.46 8.62
CA LYS A 270 4.70 -16.53 9.33
C LYS A 270 3.20 -16.20 9.44
N ARG A 271 2.83 -14.99 9.87
CA ARG A 271 1.42 -14.57 9.95
C ARG A 271 0.71 -14.56 8.59
N LEU A 272 1.42 -14.27 7.51
CA LEU A 272 0.85 -14.29 6.16
C LEU A 272 0.56 -15.73 5.71
N ILE A 273 1.50 -16.66 5.90
CA ILE A 273 1.32 -18.07 5.50
C ILE A 273 0.41 -18.86 6.44
N GLU A 274 0.30 -18.46 7.71
CA GLU A 274 -0.63 -19.06 8.69
C GLU A 274 -2.02 -18.42 8.67
N HIS A 275 -2.25 -17.43 7.80
CA HIS A 275 -3.55 -16.81 7.70
C HIS A 275 -4.62 -17.84 7.30
N GLN A 276 -5.72 -17.85 8.06
CA GLN A 276 -6.87 -18.71 7.82
C GLN A 276 -8.03 -17.89 7.26
N TYR A 277 -8.75 -18.43 6.27
CA TYR A 277 -9.91 -17.81 5.66
C TYR A 277 -10.97 -18.86 5.33
N THR A 278 -12.21 -18.43 5.20
CA THR A 278 -13.33 -19.26 4.74
C THR A 278 -13.71 -18.87 3.32
N GLU A 279 -13.99 -19.87 2.48
CA GLU A 279 -14.61 -19.63 1.19
C GLU A 279 -16.13 -19.73 1.38
N PRO A 280 -16.90 -18.69 1.02
CA PRO A 280 -18.36 -18.79 1.09
C PRO A 280 -18.81 -19.84 0.07
N ASP A 281 -19.26 -21.00 0.56
CA ASP A 281 -19.86 -22.01 -0.30
C ASP A 281 -21.17 -21.46 -0.87
N SER A 282 -21.15 -21.16 -2.16
CA SER A 282 -22.31 -20.72 -2.95
C SER A 282 -23.54 -21.63 -2.82
N ARG A 283 -23.39 -22.88 -2.35
CA ARG A 283 -24.45 -23.87 -2.30
C ARG A 283 -24.96 -24.22 -0.89
N SER A 284 -24.26 -23.88 0.19
CA SER A 284 -24.75 -24.13 1.54
C SER A 284 -24.06 -23.27 2.60
N VAL A 285 -24.85 -22.54 3.40
CA VAL A 285 -24.34 -21.75 4.55
C VAL A 285 -23.75 -22.66 5.65
N GLN A 286 -24.09 -23.96 5.63
CA GLN A 286 -23.77 -24.89 6.72
C GLN A 286 -22.37 -25.52 6.65
N ASN A 287 -21.66 -25.47 5.52
CA ASN A 287 -20.34 -26.09 5.37
C ASN A 287 -19.24 -25.07 5.01
N GLN A 288 -18.89 -24.20 5.95
CA GLN A 288 -17.72 -23.33 5.80
C GLN A 288 -16.43 -24.15 5.95
N LEU A 289 -15.71 -24.34 4.85
CA LEU A 289 -14.37 -24.93 4.87
C LEU A 289 -13.35 -23.86 5.29
N ASN A 290 -12.52 -24.20 6.27
CA ASN A 290 -11.39 -23.37 6.71
C ASN A 290 -10.16 -23.70 5.86
N TYR A 291 -9.63 -22.71 5.16
CA TYR A 291 -8.40 -22.80 4.38
C TYR A 291 -7.27 -22.07 5.10
N THR A 292 -6.04 -22.55 4.91
CA THR A 292 -4.82 -21.84 5.35
C THR A 292 -3.98 -21.50 4.13
N VAL A 293 -3.33 -20.33 4.12
CA VAL A 293 -2.51 -19.88 2.99
C VAL A 293 -1.36 -20.86 2.70
N HIS A 294 -0.64 -21.33 3.72
CA HIS A 294 0.54 -22.21 3.71
C HIS A 294 1.77 -21.70 2.95
N ASN A 295 1.59 -21.23 1.73
CA ASN A 295 2.62 -20.72 0.84
C ASN A 295 2.01 -19.75 -0.17
N PHE A 296 2.86 -18.96 -0.82
CA PHE A 296 2.51 -18.18 -2.00
C PHE A 296 3.06 -18.84 -3.26
N ASP A 297 2.37 -18.69 -4.38
CA ASP A 297 2.86 -19.15 -5.67
C ASP A 297 3.91 -18.17 -6.23
N CYS A 298 3.65 -16.86 -6.06
CA CYS A 298 4.48 -15.80 -6.61
C CYS A 298 4.71 -14.64 -5.63
N ILE A 299 5.93 -14.09 -5.65
CA ILE A 299 6.30 -12.82 -5.02
C ILE A 299 6.45 -11.74 -6.09
N VAL A 300 5.83 -10.58 -5.90
CA VAL A 300 6.19 -9.34 -6.60
C VAL A 300 7.09 -8.55 -5.68
N MET A 301 8.40 -8.53 -5.98
CA MET A 301 9.42 -7.94 -5.10
C MET A 301 9.93 -6.63 -5.70
N ARG A 302 9.56 -5.50 -5.08
CA ARG A 302 10.08 -4.19 -5.47
C ARG A 302 11.31 -3.83 -4.64
N ILE A 303 12.36 -3.38 -5.31
CA ILE A 303 13.55 -2.83 -4.66
C ILE A 303 13.24 -1.42 -4.12
N PRO A 304 13.43 -1.15 -2.82
CA PRO A 304 13.04 0.12 -2.21
C PRO A 304 14.06 1.24 -2.45
N HIS A 305 14.27 1.62 -3.72
CA HIS A 305 15.20 2.69 -4.13
C HIS A 305 14.89 4.08 -3.52
N GLY A 306 13.69 4.29 -2.96
CA GLY A 306 13.40 5.50 -2.17
C GLY A 306 14.21 5.59 -0.86
N TRP A 307 14.66 4.44 -0.35
CA TRP A 307 15.29 4.29 0.98
C TRP A 307 16.73 3.81 0.90
N LEU A 308 17.17 3.32 -0.27
CA LEU A 308 18.51 2.81 -0.52
C LEU A 308 19.26 3.73 -1.47
N LYS A 309 20.52 4.03 -1.18
CA LYS A 309 21.41 4.70 -2.13
C LYS A 309 21.71 3.75 -3.29
N LEU A 310 21.93 4.29 -4.49
CA LEU A 310 22.24 3.49 -5.68
C LEU A 310 23.40 2.49 -5.49
N PRO A 311 24.53 2.85 -4.84
CA PRO A 311 25.63 1.90 -4.60
C PRO A 311 25.28 0.75 -3.64
N GLU A 312 24.24 0.91 -2.83
CA GLU A 312 23.78 -0.12 -1.89
C GLU A 312 22.96 -1.22 -2.57
N ILE A 313 22.50 -0.99 -3.81
CA ILE A 313 21.69 -1.92 -4.59
C ILE A 313 22.62 -2.78 -5.44
N THR A 314 23.24 -3.79 -4.81
CA THR A 314 24.15 -4.73 -5.47
C THR A 314 23.45 -6.01 -5.90
N ARG A 315 24.09 -6.78 -6.80
CA ARG A 315 23.56 -8.05 -7.29
C ARG A 315 23.35 -9.03 -6.14
N GLU A 316 24.33 -9.12 -5.24
CA GLU A 316 24.37 -10.07 -4.11
C GLU A 316 23.22 -9.79 -3.15
N ARG A 317 22.99 -8.52 -2.81
CA ARG A 317 21.89 -8.12 -1.91
C ARG A 317 20.51 -8.37 -2.52
N ILE A 318 20.37 -8.20 -3.84
CA ILE A 318 19.11 -8.52 -4.53
C ILE A 318 18.86 -10.03 -4.49
N VAL A 319 19.88 -10.84 -4.79
CA VAL A 319 19.78 -12.30 -4.78
C VAL A 319 19.49 -12.82 -3.37
N GLU A 320 20.16 -12.28 -2.35
CA GLU A 320 19.88 -12.60 -0.95
C GLU A 320 18.42 -12.26 -0.59
N ALA A 321 17.93 -11.07 -0.97
CA ALA A 321 16.56 -10.67 -0.69
C ALA A 321 15.53 -11.58 -1.37
N ILE A 322 15.79 -12.02 -2.61
CA ILE A 322 14.94 -12.98 -3.34
C ILE A 322 14.88 -14.32 -2.61
N ASP A 323 16.04 -14.85 -2.21
CA ASP A 323 16.14 -16.15 -1.56
C ASP A 323 15.49 -16.14 -0.16
N LEU A 324 15.69 -15.08 0.62
CA LEU A 324 15.05 -14.89 1.92
C LEU A 324 13.53 -14.74 1.78
N ALA A 325 13.04 -13.92 0.84
CA ALA A 325 11.60 -13.77 0.64
C ALA A 325 10.96 -15.10 0.20
N SER A 326 11.59 -15.81 -0.75
CA SER A 326 11.16 -17.11 -1.24
C SER A 326 11.15 -18.19 -0.15
N SER A 327 12.19 -18.26 0.68
CA SER A 327 12.29 -19.28 1.72
C SER A 327 11.21 -19.12 2.80
N HIS A 328 10.86 -17.88 3.16
CA HIS A 328 9.83 -17.61 4.17
C HIS A 328 8.39 -17.64 3.64
N LEU A 329 8.18 -17.31 2.37
CA LEU A 329 6.83 -17.25 1.78
C LEU A 329 6.50 -18.49 0.92
N GLY A 330 7.51 -19.31 0.60
CA GLY A 330 7.36 -20.56 -0.15
C GLY A 330 7.17 -20.40 -1.66
N ALA A 331 7.39 -19.21 -2.22
CA ALA A 331 7.14 -18.92 -3.63
C ALA A 331 8.27 -19.40 -4.55
N GLU A 332 7.88 -19.90 -5.72
CA GLU A 332 8.82 -20.38 -6.75
C GLU A 332 9.01 -19.39 -7.90
N THR A 333 8.11 -18.42 -8.03
CA THR A 333 8.15 -17.37 -9.06
C THR A 333 8.33 -16.00 -8.41
N VAL A 334 9.24 -15.19 -8.95
CA VAL A 334 9.43 -13.81 -8.52
C VAL A 334 9.26 -12.86 -9.71
N ILE A 335 8.45 -11.82 -9.56
CA ILE A 335 8.39 -10.69 -10.50
C ILE A 335 9.13 -9.53 -9.87
N ILE A 336 10.08 -8.93 -10.60
CA ILE A 336 10.84 -7.76 -10.15
C ILE A 336 10.51 -6.59 -11.06
N PRO A 337 9.80 -5.56 -10.56
CA PRO A 337 9.64 -4.30 -11.26
C PRO A 337 10.99 -3.57 -11.38
N THR A 338 11.33 -3.10 -12.57
CA THR A 338 12.51 -2.23 -12.75
C THR A 338 12.32 -0.91 -12.01
N LEU A 339 13.44 -0.30 -11.61
CA LEU A 339 13.46 0.95 -10.85
C LEU A 339 13.07 2.13 -11.74
N GLN A 340 12.15 2.96 -11.25
CA GLN A 340 11.79 4.23 -11.88
C GLN A 340 12.74 5.37 -11.50
N PHE A 341 12.73 6.44 -12.32
CA PHE A 341 13.24 7.74 -11.92
C PHE A 341 12.45 8.28 -10.72
N ASN A 342 13.16 8.82 -9.73
CA ASN A 342 12.58 9.43 -8.53
C ASN A 342 13.46 10.60 -8.05
N ASN A 343 13.07 11.25 -6.96
CA ASN A 343 13.81 12.41 -6.45
C ASN A 343 15.20 12.09 -5.89
N ASN A 344 15.55 10.82 -5.67
CA ASN A 344 16.89 10.44 -5.23
C ASN A 344 17.90 10.43 -6.40
N VAL A 345 17.44 10.52 -7.66
CA VAL A 345 18.29 10.61 -8.84
C VAL A 345 18.62 12.09 -9.11
N LEU A 346 19.70 12.59 -8.52
CA LEU A 346 20.01 14.03 -8.52
C LEU A 346 20.81 14.48 -9.74
N SER A 347 21.51 13.55 -10.40
CA SER A 347 22.43 13.85 -11.50
C SER A 347 22.33 12.86 -12.66
N GLN A 348 22.92 13.23 -13.80
CA GLN A 348 23.09 12.32 -14.94
C GLN A 348 23.90 11.06 -14.57
N SER A 349 24.83 11.18 -13.62
CA SER A 349 25.59 10.03 -13.12
C SER A 349 24.69 9.05 -12.36
N ASP A 350 23.80 9.56 -11.51
CA ASP A 350 22.82 8.76 -10.78
C ASP A 350 21.86 8.07 -11.74
N TRP A 351 21.43 8.78 -12.81
CA TRP A 351 20.55 8.21 -13.82
C TRP A 351 21.21 7.06 -14.59
N LYS A 352 22.48 7.23 -14.97
CA LYS A 352 23.29 6.15 -15.54
C LYS A 352 23.46 4.97 -14.57
N ALA A 353 23.65 5.24 -13.27
CA ALA A 353 23.74 4.20 -12.25
C ALA A 353 22.42 3.42 -12.10
N LEU A 354 21.27 4.11 -12.11
CA LEU A 354 19.96 3.47 -12.12
C LEU A 354 19.76 2.59 -13.35
N ALA A 355 20.14 3.07 -14.54
CA ALA A 355 20.07 2.29 -15.77
C ALA A 355 20.93 1.01 -15.70
N ARG A 356 22.13 1.09 -15.09
CA ARG A 356 22.98 -0.09 -14.82
C ARG A 356 22.31 -1.08 -13.86
N ILE A 357 21.65 -0.60 -12.81
CA ILE A 357 20.90 -1.47 -11.88
C ILE A 357 19.75 -2.18 -12.63
N ASN A 358 18.99 -1.46 -13.46
CA ASN A 358 17.94 -2.08 -14.27
C ASN A 358 18.50 -3.10 -15.27
N HIS A 359 19.69 -2.88 -15.83
CA HIS A 359 20.38 -3.88 -16.64
C HIS A 359 20.77 -5.12 -15.82
N MET A 360 21.31 -4.92 -14.61
CA MET A 360 21.64 -5.99 -13.67
C MET A 360 20.40 -6.84 -13.31
N LEU A 361 19.25 -6.20 -13.05
CA LEU A 361 17.98 -6.90 -12.80
C LEU A 361 17.59 -7.84 -13.93
N ARG A 362 17.65 -7.36 -15.18
CA ARG A 362 17.39 -8.18 -16.37
C ARG A 362 18.41 -9.32 -16.48
N GLY A 363 19.66 -9.08 -16.09
CA GLY A 363 20.70 -10.09 -16.00
C GLY A 363 20.37 -11.21 -15.01
N ILE A 364 19.97 -10.86 -13.79
CA ILE A 364 19.51 -11.80 -12.75
C ILE A 364 18.31 -12.61 -13.25
N ALA A 365 17.35 -11.98 -13.93
CA ALA A 365 16.21 -12.70 -14.47
C ALA A 365 16.64 -13.68 -15.58
N ARG A 366 17.49 -13.24 -16.51
CA ARG A 366 17.94 -14.06 -17.64
C ARG A 366 18.76 -15.26 -17.19
N ASP A 367 19.68 -15.04 -16.26
CA ASP A 367 20.58 -16.06 -15.73
C ASP A 367 20.49 -16.07 -14.19
N PRO A 368 19.41 -16.64 -13.63
CA PRO A 368 19.19 -16.64 -12.20
C PRO A 368 20.25 -17.51 -11.53
N PRO A 369 20.92 -17.00 -10.47
CA PRO A 369 21.81 -17.84 -9.68
C PRO A 369 21.02 -19.00 -9.06
N LYS A 370 21.71 -20.06 -8.64
CA LYS A 370 21.07 -21.12 -7.85
C LYS A 370 20.54 -20.54 -6.54
N MET A 371 19.22 -20.44 -6.44
CA MET A 371 18.47 -19.97 -5.27
C MET A 371 17.53 -21.08 -4.82
N GLY A 372 17.21 -21.15 -3.53
CA GLY A 372 16.60 -22.32 -2.89
C GLY A 372 15.38 -22.88 -3.64
N LYS A 373 14.24 -22.19 -3.55
CA LYS A 373 12.97 -22.63 -4.18
C LYS A 373 12.61 -21.85 -5.45
N VAL A 374 13.29 -20.73 -5.72
CA VAL A 374 12.97 -19.87 -6.87
C VAL A 374 13.37 -20.57 -8.16
N LYS A 375 12.37 -20.90 -8.97
CA LYS A 375 12.54 -21.50 -10.30
C LYS A 375 12.54 -20.45 -11.40
N ARG A 376 11.85 -19.33 -11.20
CA ARG A 376 11.58 -18.34 -12.26
C ARG A 376 11.66 -16.92 -11.72
N ILE A 377 12.39 -16.07 -12.42
CA ILE A 377 12.41 -14.63 -12.18
C ILE A 377 11.94 -13.93 -13.45
N LEU A 378 10.95 -13.05 -13.31
CA LEU A 378 10.39 -12.23 -14.35
C LEU A 378 10.69 -10.75 -14.11
N ILE A 379 10.83 -10.00 -15.20
CA ILE A 379 10.97 -8.55 -15.16
C ILE A 379 9.66 -7.89 -15.57
N GLN A 380 9.23 -6.93 -14.75
CA GLN A 380 8.21 -5.97 -15.12
C GLN A 380 8.89 -4.63 -15.44
N GLU A 381 8.77 -4.14 -16.67
CA GLU A 381 9.49 -2.96 -17.20
C GLU A 381 8.92 -1.61 -16.70
N PHE A 382 8.61 -1.55 -15.41
CA PHE A 382 7.97 -0.41 -14.77
C PHE A 382 8.80 0.89 -14.83
N GLY A 383 10.12 0.80 -14.71
CA GLY A 383 11.03 1.93 -14.90
C GLY A 383 11.02 2.49 -16.32
N ASN A 384 10.91 1.62 -17.33
CA ASN A 384 10.77 2.03 -18.73
C ASN A 384 9.44 2.76 -18.94
N PHE A 385 8.33 2.14 -18.51
CA PHE A 385 6.99 2.72 -18.59
C PHE A 385 6.91 4.12 -17.96
N THR A 386 7.34 4.26 -16.71
CA THR A 386 7.30 5.54 -15.99
C THR A 386 8.20 6.59 -16.65
N SER A 387 9.35 6.19 -17.21
CA SER A 387 10.18 7.11 -17.99
C SER A 387 9.43 7.61 -19.23
N GLN A 388 8.74 6.75 -19.96
CA GLN A 388 7.95 7.15 -21.14
C GLN A 388 6.83 8.13 -20.76
N VAL A 389 6.16 7.91 -19.62
CA VAL A 389 5.16 8.86 -19.07
C VAL A 389 5.79 10.22 -18.77
N ILE A 390 6.98 10.24 -18.16
CA ILE A 390 7.70 11.48 -17.84
C ILE A 390 8.12 12.23 -19.13
N TYR A 391 8.60 11.52 -20.15
CA TYR A 391 8.94 12.12 -21.45
C TYR A 391 7.70 12.66 -22.19
N ALA A 392 6.58 11.94 -22.13
CA ALA A 392 5.31 12.42 -22.68
C ALA A 392 4.86 13.72 -22.01
N ASN A 393 5.00 13.82 -20.68
CA ASN A 393 4.71 15.05 -19.95
C ASN A 393 5.73 16.17 -20.23
N ALA A 394 7.01 15.83 -20.39
CA ALA A 394 8.05 16.79 -20.77
C ALA A 394 7.72 17.47 -22.11
N LYS A 395 7.23 16.68 -23.08
CA LYS A 395 6.77 17.21 -24.37
C LYS A 395 5.55 18.11 -24.22
N SER A 396 4.55 17.75 -23.41
CA SER A 396 3.38 18.61 -23.19
C SER A 396 3.71 19.92 -22.47
N LEU A 397 4.76 19.93 -21.65
CA LEU A 397 5.27 21.12 -20.99
C LEU A 397 6.19 21.98 -21.90
N GLY A 398 6.48 21.52 -23.12
CA GLY A 398 7.41 22.20 -24.04
C GLY A 398 8.87 22.16 -23.58
N MET A 399 9.24 21.19 -22.75
CA MET A 399 10.62 21.02 -22.26
C MET A 399 11.50 20.22 -23.23
N ILE A 400 10.87 19.45 -24.13
CA ILE A 400 11.48 18.75 -25.26
C ILE A 400 10.57 18.92 -26.49
N GLU A 401 11.16 18.90 -27.67
CA GLU A 401 10.43 19.08 -28.93
C GLU A 401 9.77 17.76 -29.38
N GLU A 402 10.52 16.66 -29.32
CA GLU A 402 10.10 15.34 -29.81
C GLU A 402 10.26 14.25 -28.76
N LEU A 403 9.44 13.19 -28.89
CA LEU A 403 9.61 12.00 -28.07
C LEU A 403 10.76 11.17 -28.65
N PRO A 404 11.62 10.59 -27.80
CA PRO A 404 12.63 9.68 -28.28
C PRO A 404 11.98 8.42 -28.84
N ASP A 405 12.67 7.77 -29.78
CA ASP A 405 12.31 6.44 -30.22
C ASP A 405 12.57 5.43 -29.09
N PHE A 406 11.49 5.05 -28.39
CA PHE A 406 11.53 4.14 -27.25
C PHE A 406 11.98 2.73 -27.60
N SER A 407 12.07 2.37 -28.90
CA SER A 407 12.63 1.09 -29.33
C SER A 407 14.15 1.06 -29.29
N LYS A 408 14.81 2.23 -29.31
CA LYS A 408 16.28 2.32 -29.31
C LYS A 408 16.84 1.95 -27.95
N LYS A 409 17.92 1.17 -27.96
CA LYS A 409 18.67 0.85 -26.76
C LYS A 409 19.16 2.14 -26.09
N ASP A 410 19.02 2.20 -24.77
CA ASP A 410 19.47 3.31 -23.93
C ASP A 410 18.87 4.67 -24.30
N TRP A 411 17.69 4.69 -24.94
CA TRP A 411 16.96 5.90 -25.31
C TRP A 411 16.80 6.87 -24.12
N GLN A 412 16.59 6.32 -22.94
CA GLN A 412 16.35 7.07 -21.70
C GLN A 412 17.56 7.89 -21.23
N LEU A 413 18.77 7.59 -21.72
CA LEU A 413 20.01 8.28 -21.33
C LEU A 413 20.34 9.46 -22.24
N LYS A 414 19.63 9.60 -23.37
CA LYS A 414 19.83 10.68 -24.33
C LYS A 414 18.95 11.88 -23.95
N ASP A 415 19.55 13.06 -24.02
CA ASP A 415 18.87 14.35 -23.83
C ASP A 415 18.02 14.41 -22.54
N SER A 416 18.52 13.79 -21.46
CA SER A 416 17.81 13.62 -20.20
C SER A 416 17.99 14.78 -19.21
N ASP A 417 18.59 15.89 -19.63
CA ASP A 417 18.89 17.04 -18.75
C ASP A 417 17.62 17.66 -18.16
N PHE A 418 16.51 17.61 -18.89
CA PHE A 418 15.22 18.10 -18.41
C PHE A 418 14.72 17.36 -17.17
N LEU A 419 15.13 16.10 -16.94
CA LEU A 419 14.75 15.32 -15.76
C LEU A 419 15.26 15.96 -14.47
N PHE A 420 16.34 16.73 -14.54
CA PHE A 420 16.97 17.36 -13.37
C PHE A 420 16.51 18.79 -13.12
N LYS A 421 15.61 19.35 -13.97
CA LYS A 421 14.95 20.63 -13.69
C LYS A 421 13.97 20.43 -12.53
N ARG A 422 14.30 20.98 -11.36
CA ARG A 422 13.56 20.77 -10.11
C ARG A 422 12.68 21.96 -9.75
N LEU A 423 11.59 21.67 -9.04
CA LEU A 423 10.70 22.68 -8.48
C LEU A 423 11.28 23.27 -7.18
N SER A 424 11.51 24.58 -7.14
CA SER A 424 12.20 25.25 -6.02
C SER A 424 11.30 25.53 -4.82
N ALA A 425 9.97 25.49 -4.98
CA ALA A 425 9.02 25.68 -3.88
C ALA A 425 9.09 24.59 -2.79
N GLU A 426 9.61 23.40 -3.11
CA GLU A 426 9.69 22.29 -2.15
C GLU A 426 11.07 22.19 -1.52
N SER A 427 11.16 22.57 -0.24
CA SER A 427 12.42 22.49 0.52
C SER A 427 12.87 21.06 0.83
N PHE A 428 11.95 20.09 0.80
CA PHE A 428 12.22 18.69 1.10
C PHE A 428 12.03 17.85 -0.17
N TRP A 429 13.14 17.38 -0.73
CA TRP A 429 13.19 16.59 -1.98
C TRP A 429 12.55 17.26 -3.19
N ALA A 430 13.12 18.39 -3.62
CA ALA A 430 12.69 19.12 -4.82
C ALA A 430 12.39 18.18 -6.01
N PRO A 431 11.11 18.00 -6.38
CA PRO A 431 10.73 17.06 -7.41
C PRO A 431 11.09 17.57 -8.79
N SER A 432 11.24 16.65 -9.75
CA SER A 432 11.42 17.04 -11.15
C SER A 432 10.12 17.63 -11.69
N ILE A 433 10.21 18.77 -12.38
CA ILE A 433 9.06 19.49 -12.95
C ILE A 433 8.21 18.54 -13.81
N THR A 434 8.85 17.72 -14.64
CA THR A 434 8.16 16.78 -15.54
C THR A 434 7.46 15.63 -14.83
N MET A 435 7.71 15.41 -13.54
CA MET A 435 7.01 14.40 -12.76
C MET A 435 5.77 14.96 -12.08
N VAL A 436 5.81 16.23 -11.66
CA VAL A 436 4.78 16.79 -10.76
C VAL A 436 3.94 17.88 -11.37
N CYS A 437 4.39 18.54 -12.44
CA CYS A 437 3.67 19.65 -13.05
C CYS A 437 2.78 19.19 -14.21
N ALA A 438 1.57 19.74 -14.28
CA ALA A 438 0.64 19.56 -15.39
C ALA A 438 0.74 20.67 -16.44
N ASP A 439 1.22 21.84 -16.01
CA ASP A 439 1.42 23.04 -16.85
C ASP A 439 2.77 23.69 -16.51
N LYS A 440 3.13 24.74 -17.24
CA LYS A 440 4.31 25.56 -17.01
C LYS A 440 4.36 26.07 -15.58
N THR A 441 5.58 26.20 -15.08
CA THR A 441 5.83 26.75 -13.75
C THR A 441 5.47 28.23 -13.70
N PHE A 442 5.06 28.69 -12.52
CA PHE A 442 4.82 30.10 -12.22
C PHE A 442 5.55 30.48 -10.93
N GLU A 443 5.93 31.74 -10.81
CA GLU A 443 6.56 32.26 -9.61
C GLU A 443 5.51 32.44 -8.49
N THR A 444 5.86 32.05 -7.28
CA THR A 444 5.06 32.26 -6.07
C THR A 444 5.99 32.63 -4.89
N THR A 445 5.43 33.08 -3.78
CA THR A 445 6.18 33.40 -2.56
C THR A 445 5.91 32.34 -1.51
N ASN A 446 6.96 31.69 -1.00
CA ASN A 446 6.83 30.68 0.06
C ASN A 446 6.63 31.31 1.45
N ASP A 447 6.38 30.48 2.47
CA ASP A 447 6.21 30.91 3.87
C ASP A 447 7.39 31.71 4.45
N LYS A 448 8.55 31.70 3.78
CA LYS A 448 9.76 32.46 4.16
C LYS A 448 9.91 33.78 3.40
N GLY A 449 8.92 34.18 2.60
CA GLY A 449 9.00 35.40 1.78
C GLY A 449 9.92 35.28 0.56
N GLN A 450 10.32 34.06 0.17
CA GLN A 450 11.21 33.84 -0.97
C GLN A 450 10.41 33.55 -2.23
N THR A 451 10.78 34.18 -3.35
CA THR A 451 10.26 33.82 -4.68
C THR A 451 10.75 32.42 -5.05
N VAL A 452 9.82 31.54 -5.39
CA VAL A 452 10.05 30.15 -5.77
C VAL A 452 9.17 29.79 -6.97
N ASP A 453 9.61 28.81 -7.75
CA ASP A 453 8.81 28.23 -8.83
C ASP A 453 7.86 27.18 -8.26
N ASP A 454 6.57 27.30 -8.59
CA ASP A 454 5.54 26.29 -8.33
C ASP A 454 4.76 25.97 -9.61
N CYS A 455 3.87 25.00 -9.56
CA CYS A 455 3.05 24.59 -10.70
C CYS A 455 1.75 23.92 -10.27
N ILE A 456 0.78 23.87 -11.19
CA ILE A 456 -0.42 23.05 -11.02
C ILE A 456 0.00 21.57 -11.05
N ARG A 457 -0.39 20.80 -10.02
CA ARG A 457 0.07 19.42 -9.86
C ARG A 457 -0.64 18.45 -10.79
N SER A 458 0.13 17.60 -11.46
CA SER A 458 -0.36 16.57 -12.39
C SER A 458 -0.79 15.29 -11.66
N LYS A 459 -1.64 14.52 -12.34
CA LYS A 459 -1.98 13.14 -11.96
C LYS A 459 -0.82 12.14 -12.12
N ILE A 460 0.37 12.54 -12.55
CA ILE A 460 1.53 11.63 -12.66
C ILE A 460 2.16 11.41 -11.29
N SER A 461 2.54 12.49 -10.61
CA SER A 461 3.15 12.43 -9.27
C SER A 461 2.80 13.68 -8.48
N ARG A 462 2.69 13.59 -7.15
CA ARG A 462 2.59 14.80 -6.31
C ARG A 462 3.95 15.29 -5.85
N ASP A 463 4.82 14.35 -5.45
CA ASP A 463 6.05 14.65 -4.72
C ASP A 463 7.29 14.07 -5.41
N GLY A 464 7.17 13.54 -6.64
CA GLY A 464 8.29 12.97 -7.40
C GLY A 464 8.93 11.68 -6.85
N ILE A 465 8.60 11.23 -5.63
CA ILE A 465 9.05 9.93 -5.09
C ILE A 465 7.98 8.88 -5.29
N HIS A 466 6.75 9.24 -4.93
CA HIS A 466 5.53 8.49 -5.18
C HIS A 466 5.07 8.73 -6.62
N CYS A 467 6.04 8.66 -7.55
CA CYS A 467 5.83 8.77 -8.98
C CYS A 467 4.85 7.68 -9.39
N SER A 468 3.78 8.04 -10.09
CA SER A 468 2.65 7.21 -10.50
C SER A 468 1.77 6.64 -9.39
N THR A 469 2.15 6.80 -8.12
CA THR A 469 1.52 6.04 -7.03
C THR A 469 0.50 6.81 -6.23
N ARG A 470 0.56 8.15 -6.21
CA ARG A 470 -0.60 8.90 -5.67
C ARG A 470 -1.82 8.75 -6.57
N CYS A 471 -1.64 8.54 -7.88
CA CYS A 471 -2.75 8.27 -8.80
C CYS A 471 -2.68 6.83 -9.30
N VAL A 472 -2.57 5.89 -8.35
CA VAL A 472 -2.81 4.46 -8.59
C VAL A 472 -4.09 4.24 -9.38
N GLU A 473 -5.07 5.12 -9.20
CA GLU A 473 -6.28 5.22 -10.00
C GLU A 473 -6.06 5.09 -11.53
N TYR A 474 -4.99 5.69 -12.08
CA TYR A 474 -4.73 5.72 -13.53
C TYR A 474 -3.63 4.74 -13.95
N LEU A 475 -2.60 4.56 -13.13
CA LEU A 475 -1.44 3.73 -13.48
C LEU A 475 -1.55 2.31 -12.91
N GLY A 476 -2.33 2.15 -11.84
CA GLY A 476 -2.61 0.89 -11.17
C GLY A 476 -3.34 -0.13 -12.04
N PRO A 477 -4.35 0.22 -12.85
CA PRO A 477 -4.98 -0.71 -13.78
C PRO A 477 -3.97 -1.34 -14.75
N ARG A 478 -3.12 -0.51 -15.35
CA ARG A 478 -2.09 -0.95 -16.28
C ARG A 478 -1.00 -1.78 -15.60
N TYR A 479 -0.58 -1.36 -14.40
CA TYR A 479 0.34 -2.11 -13.56
C TYR A 479 -0.21 -3.50 -13.20
N SER A 480 -1.47 -3.56 -12.79
CA SER A 480 -2.16 -4.79 -12.39
C SER A 480 -2.35 -5.75 -13.58
N ALA A 481 -2.69 -5.22 -14.76
CA ALA A 481 -2.78 -5.98 -16.00
C ALA A 481 -1.42 -6.61 -16.38
N SER A 482 -0.32 -5.87 -16.22
CA SER A 482 1.02 -6.39 -16.45
C SER A 482 1.36 -7.55 -15.51
N VAL A 483 1.09 -7.41 -14.20
CA VAL A 483 1.30 -8.51 -13.24
C VAL A 483 0.48 -9.74 -13.62
N ALA A 484 -0.80 -9.55 -13.95
CA ALA A 484 -1.67 -10.65 -14.36
C ALA A 484 -1.18 -11.32 -15.66
N CYS A 485 -0.71 -10.55 -16.64
CA CYS A 485 -0.14 -11.05 -17.89
C CYS A 485 1.12 -11.90 -17.63
N LEU A 486 2.06 -11.38 -16.83
CA LEU A 486 3.31 -12.07 -16.48
C LEU A 486 3.05 -13.38 -15.72
N LEU A 487 2.11 -13.37 -14.76
CA LEU A 487 1.68 -14.58 -14.06
C LEU A 487 1.01 -15.56 -15.01
N GLY A 488 0.20 -15.08 -15.97
CA GLY A 488 -0.37 -15.92 -17.01
C GLY A 488 0.69 -16.65 -17.83
N CYS A 489 1.85 -16.03 -18.10
CA CYS A 489 2.96 -16.68 -18.82
C CYS A 489 3.51 -17.89 -18.05
N VAL A 490 3.33 -17.93 -16.74
CA VAL A 490 3.87 -18.97 -15.84
C VAL A 490 2.83 -20.04 -15.51
N TYR A 491 1.59 -19.62 -15.26
CA TYR A 491 0.56 -20.46 -14.63
C TYR A 491 -0.56 -20.90 -15.57
N ASN A 492 -0.68 -20.32 -16.77
CA ASN A 492 -1.69 -20.72 -17.77
C ASN A 492 -1.14 -21.66 -18.86
N THR A 493 0.08 -22.19 -18.71
CA THR A 493 0.71 -23.07 -19.70
C THR A 493 0.33 -24.55 -19.54
N GLY A 494 -0.56 -24.87 -18.59
CA GLY A 494 -0.86 -26.25 -18.17
C GLY A 494 0.22 -26.84 -17.26
N GLU A 495 0.25 -28.16 -17.11
CA GLU A 495 1.23 -28.87 -16.26
C GLU A 495 2.67 -28.76 -16.75
N LYS A 496 2.88 -28.42 -18.03
CA LYS A 496 4.22 -28.25 -18.59
C LYS A 496 4.74 -26.85 -18.25
N SER A 497 5.85 -26.83 -17.51
CA SER A 497 6.61 -25.61 -17.28
C SER A 497 7.07 -25.03 -18.63
N PRO A 498 6.82 -23.74 -18.93
CA PRO A 498 7.27 -23.15 -20.18
C PRO A 498 8.79 -23.16 -20.23
N GLY A 499 9.34 -23.51 -21.39
CA GLY A 499 10.77 -23.36 -21.64
C GLY A 499 11.18 -21.89 -21.51
N GLN A 500 12.41 -21.65 -21.04
CA GLN A 500 12.92 -20.29 -20.75
C GLN A 500 12.76 -19.34 -21.94
N LYS A 501 12.98 -19.79 -23.18
CA LYS A 501 12.78 -18.99 -24.40
C LYS A 501 11.33 -18.52 -24.57
N SER A 502 10.37 -19.43 -24.42
CA SER A 502 8.93 -19.11 -24.53
C SER A 502 8.49 -18.17 -23.40
N LEU A 503 9.00 -18.40 -22.18
CA LEU A 503 8.73 -17.52 -21.04
C LEU A 503 9.23 -16.09 -21.30
N ARG A 504 10.43 -15.93 -21.86
CA ARG A 504 11.01 -14.60 -22.18
C ARG A 504 10.27 -13.90 -23.31
N GLN A 505 9.79 -14.63 -24.31
CA GLN A 505 8.96 -14.07 -25.37
C GLN A 505 7.62 -13.55 -24.80
N CYS A 506 6.97 -14.34 -23.94
CA CYS A 506 5.74 -13.93 -23.27
C CYS A 506 5.95 -12.73 -22.33
N GLU A 507 7.03 -12.73 -21.55
CA GLU A 507 7.42 -11.59 -20.71
C GLU A 507 7.62 -10.32 -21.54
N LYS A 508 8.32 -10.40 -22.68
CA LYS A 508 8.50 -9.26 -23.58
C LYS A 508 7.15 -8.75 -24.09
N ALA A 509 6.27 -9.63 -24.58
CA ALA A 509 4.96 -9.23 -25.08
C ALA A 509 4.10 -8.54 -24.00
N CYS A 510 4.10 -9.07 -22.77
CA CYS A 510 3.41 -8.43 -21.64
C CYS A 510 3.98 -7.04 -21.32
N ASN A 511 5.31 -6.88 -21.37
CA ASN A 511 5.96 -5.60 -21.10
C ASN A 511 5.78 -4.58 -22.23
N ASP A 512 5.90 -5.01 -23.49
CA ASP A 512 5.64 -4.15 -24.65
C ASP A 512 4.23 -3.57 -24.58
N GLN A 513 3.27 -4.37 -24.09
CA GLN A 513 1.88 -3.99 -24.10
C GLN A 513 1.39 -3.27 -22.86
N PHE A 514 1.85 -3.65 -21.67
CA PHE A 514 1.38 -3.03 -20.43
C PHE A 514 2.42 -2.14 -19.77
N MET A 515 3.72 -2.29 -20.05
CA MET A 515 4.81 -1.49 -19.48
C MET A 515 5.46 -0.55 -20.51
N SER A 516 4.63 0.04 -21.36
CA SER A 516 4.95 1.12 -22.30
C SER A 516 3.80 2.14 -22.30
N ILE A 517 3.94 3.30 -22.93
CA ILE A 517 2.81 4.21 -23.19
C ILE A 517 2.06 3.88 -24.48
N SER A 518 2.44 2.81 -25.18
CA SER A 518 1.73 2.38 -26.39
C SER A 518 0.25 2.11 -26.08
N PRO A 519 -0.68 2.50 -26.95
CA PRO A 519 -2.09 2.15 -26.80
C PRO A 519 -2.31 0.65 -26.63
N VAL A 520 -3.14 0.24 -25.67
CA VAL A 520 -3.70 -1.11 -25.67
C VAL A 520 -4.72 -1.25 -26.80
N ASP A 521 -4.94 -2.47 -27.28
CA ASP A 521 -5.98 -2.73 -28.29
C ASP A 521 -7.37 -2.41 -27.69
N GLU A 522 -8.10 -1.51 -28.34
CA GLU A 522 -9.43 -1.06 -27.90
C GLU A 522 -10.42 -2.22 -27.70
N ARG A 523 -10.26 -3.30 -28.47
CA ARG A 523 -11.09 -4.52 -28.35
C ARG A 523 -10.95 -5.20 -26.99
N TRP A 524 -9.85 -4.94 -26.27
CA TRP A 524 -9.61 -5.52 -24.95
C TRP A 524 -10.36 -4.82 -23.82
N ILE A 525 -10.82 -3.59 -24.04
CA ILE A 525 -11.48 -2.76 -23.02
C ILE A 525 -12.97 -3.09 -22.88
N ASN A 526 -13.60 -3.71 -23.88
CA ASN A 526 -15.06 -3.86 -23.86
C ASN A 526 -15.56 -5.30 -23.74
N GLU A 527 -14.80 -6.32 -24.18
CA GLU A 527 -15.42 -7.63 -24.45
C GLU A 527 -14.53 -8.83 -24.12
N MET A 528 -13.21 -8.64 -23.98
CA MET A 528 -12.28 -9.77 -23.97
C MET A 528 -11.75 -10.08 -22.58
N ARG A 529 -11.95 -11.34 -22.16
CA ARG A 529 -11.10 -11.91 -21.13
C ARG A 529 -9.73 -12.19 -21.74
N LEU A 530 -8.71 -11.56 -21.17
CA LEU A 530 -7.34 -11.70 -21.61
C LEU A 530 -6.62 -12.76 -20.79
N TYR A 531 -5.76 -13.48 -21.51
CA TYR A 531 -4.78 -14.40 -20.97
C TYR A 531 -3.45 -14.14 -21.67
N SER A 532 -2.33 -14.41 -21.01
CA SER A 532 -0.98 -14.24 -21.56
C SER A 532 -0.81 -14.81 -22.98
N ARG A 533 -1.32 -16.02 -23.23
CA ARG A 533 -1.23 -16.71 -24.53
C ARG A 533 -1.95 -15.94 -25.64
N SER A 534 -3.15 -15.42 -25.36
CA SER A 534 -3.93 -14.62 -26.32
C SER A 534 -3.21 -13.34 -26.74
N ILE A 535 -2.32 -12.81 -25.89
CA ILE A 535 -1.53 -11.62 -26.20
C ILE A 535 -0.36 -12.00 -27.11
N VAL A 536 0.35 -13.09 -26.80
CA VAL A 536 1.47 -13.58 -27.63
C VAL A 536 0.99 -13.91 -29.03
N ASP A 537 -0.09 -14.68 -29.17
CA ASP A 537 -0.61 -15.12 -30.47
C ASP A 537 -1.09 -13.94 -31.34
N ARG A 538 -1.54 -12.84 -30.72
CA ARG A 538 -2.01 -11.62 -31.42
C ARG A 538 -0.92 -10.58 -31.65
N SER A 539 0.19 -10.68 -30.93
CA SER A 539 1.36 -9.81 -31.12
C SER A 539 2.25 -10.24 -32.29
N ALA A 540 1.93 -11.38 -32.92
CA ALA A 540 2.56 -11.74 -34.19
C ALA A 540 2.18 -10.69 -35.24
N PRO A 541 3.16 -10.17 -36.02
CA PRO A 541 2.86 -9.25 -37.11
C PRO A 541 1.83 -9.90 -38.02
N ILE A 542 0.73 -9.16 -38.29
CA ILE A 542 -0.23 -9.56 -39.31
C ILE A 542 0.59 -9.68 -40.60
N PRO A 543 0.61 -10.85 -41.26
CA PRO A 543 1.35 -10.98 -42.51
C PRO A 543 0.87 -9.89 -43.46
N GLU A 544 1.79 -9.04 -43.91
CA GLU A 544 1.50 -8.04 -44.94
C GLU A 544 1.00 -8.80 -46.18
N SER A 545 -0.28 -8.65 -46.49
CA SER A 545 -0.94 -9.24 -47.63
C SER A 545 -0.75 -8.40 -48.88
#